data_AF-A0A832ANG6-F1
#
_entry.id   AF-A0A832ANG6-F1
#
_cell.length_a   1.000
_cell.length_b   1.000
_cell.length_c   1.000
_cell.angle_alpha   90.00
_cell.angle_beta   90.00
_cell.angle_gamma   90.00
#
_symmetry.space_group_name_H-M   'P 1'
#
loop_
_entity.id
_entity.type
_entity.pdbx_description
1 polymer ?
#
loop_
_entity_poly.entity_id
_entity_poly.type
_entity_poly.pdbx_seq_one_letter_code
_entity_poly.pdbx_strand_id
1 'polypeptide(L)'
;LSPMDLESRSRWLEYSKAKDDMFAHTDIKQAPWYVVEADVKKRARLNCISHLLSLIPYEDLTPEKIELPPRQHGKGYVRPPFSDQTFVPDHYD
;
A
#
# COMPACT_ATOMS: atom_id res chain seq x y z
N LEU A 1 0.80 22.32 -8.31
CA LEU A 1 -0.45 22.98 -7.86
C LEU A 1 -1.21 23.37 -9.11
N SER A 2 -2.44 22.91 -9.24
CA SER A 2 -3.35 23.35 -10.29
C SER A 2 -3.96 24.71 -9.93
N PRO A 3 -4.45 25.50 -10.89
CA PRO A 3 -5.23 26.71 -10.62
C PRO A 3 -6.44 26.46 -9.72
N MET A 4 -7.04 25.27 -9.82
CA MET A 4 -8.17 24.86 -8.99
C MET A 4 -7.80 24.67 -7.51
N ASP A 5 -6.53 24.32 -7.20
CA ASP A 5 -6.07 24.13 -5.82
C ASP A 5 -6.08 25.47 -5.04
N LEU A 6 -5.89 26.59 -5.74
CA LEU A 6 -5.93 27.93 -5.14
C LEU A 6 -7.38 28.38 -4.90
N GLU A 7 -8.26 28.18 -5.88
CA GLU A 7 -9.69 28.48 -5.77
C GLU A 7 -10.37 27.62 -4.71
N SER A 8 -10.03 26.33 -4.63
CA SER A 8 -10.59 25.45 -3.60
C SER A 8 -10.14 25.86 -2.19
N ARG A 9 -8.93 26.40 -2.05
CA ARG A 9 -8.44 26.94 -0.77
C ARG A 9 -9.16 28.21 -0.35
N SER A 10 -9.50 29.12 -1.28
CA SER A 10 -10.27 30.33 -0.95
C SER A 10 -11.71 29.99 -0.55
N ARG A 11 -12.28 28.91 -1.10
CA ARG A 11 -13.64 28.41 -0.82
C ARG A 11 -13.72 27.38 0.30
N TRP A 12 -12.73 27.33 1.20
CA TRP A 12 -12.66 26.34 2.28
C TRP A 12 -13.97 26.19 3.08
N LEU A 13 -14.63 27.30 3.40
CA LEU A 13 -15.89 27.29 4.16
C LEU A 13 -17.04 26.67 3.36
N GLU A 14 -17.14 26.96 2.07
CA GLU A 14 -18.17 26.40 1.18
C GLU A 14 -18.00 24.88 1.04
N TYR A 15 -16.76 24.42 0.84
CA TYR A 15 -16.45 22.99 0.79
C TYR A 15 -16.72 22.29 2.12
N SER A 16 -16.40 22.94 3.24
CA SER A 16 -16.68 22.39 4.57
C SER A 16 -18.18 22.20 4.78
N LYS A 17 -18.99 23.21 4.44
CA LYS A 17 -20.45 23.14 4.53
C LYS A 17 -21.03 22.06 3.62
N ALA A 18 -20.59 22.01 2.36
CA ALA A 18 -21.06 21.00 1.41
C ALA A 18 -20.72 19.57 1.88
N LYS A 19 -19.55 19.37 2.51
CA LYS A 19 -19.16 18.10 3.11
C LYS A 19 -20.09 17.72 4.25
N ASP A 20 -20.40 18.64 5.16
CA ASP A 20 -21.30 18.39 6.28
C ASP A 20 -22.74 18.09 5.81
N ASP A 21 -23.23 18.82 4.80
CA ASP A 21 -24.53 18.55 4.17
C ASP A 21 -24.56 17.16 3.51
N MET A 22 -23.48 16.74 2.85
CA MET A 22 -23.35 15.39 2.27
C MET A 22 -23.45 14.31 3.37
N PHE A 23 -22.72 14.47 4.48
CA PHE A 23 -22.79 13.53 5.60
C PHE A 23 -24.22 13.43 6.16
N ALA A 24 -24.88 14.56 6.39
CA ALA A 24 -26.23 14.59 6.96
C ALA A 24 -27.27 13.81 6.14
N HIS A 25 -27.10 13.73 4.81
CA HIS A 25 -28.06 13.07 3.92
C HIS A 25 -27.66 11.65 3.49
N THR A 26 -26.37 11.33 3.49
CA THR A 26 -25.87 10.07 2.90
C THR A 26 -25.24 9.11 3.91
N ASP A 27 -24.94 9.57 5.13
CA ASP A 27 -24.41 8.70 6.19
C ASP A 27 -25.54 7.91 6.86
N ILE A 28 -25.68 6.66 6.45
CA ILE A 28 -26.74 5.75 6.91
C ILE A 28 -26.14 4.46 7.45
N LYS A 29 -26.82 3.81 8.40
CA LYS A 29 -26.29 2.61 9.08
C LYS A 29 -25.92 1.47 8.13
N GLN A 30 -26.63 1.31 7.01
CA GLN A 30 -26.29 0.28 6.01
C GLN A 30 -25.11 0.65 5.10
N ALA A 31 -24.74 1.93 5.02
CA ALA A 31 -23.66 2.44 4.18
C ALA A 31 -22.99 3.63 4.90
N PRO A 32 -22.27 3.37 6.01
CA PRO A 32 -21.70 4.42 6.81
C PRO A 32 -20.50 5.07 6.11
N TRP A 33 -20.32 6.37 6.32
CA TRP A 33 -19.08 7.06 5.99
C TRP A 33 -18.09 7.01 7.16
N TYR A 34 -16.82 6.77 6.85
CA TYR A 34 -15.74 6.76 7.84
C TYR A 34 -14.78 7.93 7.61
N VAL A 35 -14.54 8.73 8.65
CA VAL A 35 -13.62 9.87 8.61
C VAL A 35 -12.23 9.43 9.07
N VAL A 36 -11.20 9.72 8.27
CA VAL A 36 -9.80 9.38 8.58
C VAL A 36 -8.97 10.66 8.70
N GLU A 37 -8.31 10.83 9.84
CA GLU A 37 -7.36 11.92 10.08
C GLU A 37 -6.11 11.76 9.20
N ALA A 38 -5.85 12.73 8.33
CA ALA A 38 -4.90 12.62 7.23
C ALA A 38 -3.61 13.46 7.38
N ASP A 39 -3.43 14.17 8.50
CA ASP A 39 -2.27 15.04 8.74
C ASP A 39 -0.95 14.25 8.67
N VAL A 40 -0.92 13.05 9.26
CA VAL A 40 0.20 12.11 9.12
C VAL A 40 -0.15 11.04 8.09
N LYS A 41 0.26 11.27 6.84
CA LYS A 41 -0.05 10.40 5.67
C LYS A 41 0.21 8.92 5.90
N LYS A 42 1.32 8.55 6.57
CA LYS A 42 1.65 7.14 6.86
C LYS A 42 0.62 6.50 7.78
N ARG A 43 0.24 7.19 8.86
CA ARG A 43 -0.76 6.72 9.84
C ARG A 43 -2.14 6.64 9.21
N ALA A 44 -2.53 7.64 8.43
CA ALA A 44 -3.81 7.66 7.72
C ALA A 44 -3.98 6.44 6.80
N ARG A 45 -2.93 6.09 6.05
CA ARG A 45 -2.94 4.91 5.16
C ARG A 45 -3.07 3.61 5.94
N LEU A 46 -2.29 3.43 7.00
CA LEU A 46 -2.36 2.21 7.84
C LEU A 46 -3.73 2.07 8.50
N ASN A 47 -4.29 3.15 9.03
CA ASN A 47 -5.62 3.15 9.64
C ASN A 47 -6.71 2.80 8.62
N CYS A 48 -6.65 3.39 7.42
CA CYS A 48 -7.62 3.13 6.36
C CYS A 48 -7.57 1.64 5.92
N ILE A 49 -6.38 1.10 5.66
CA ILE A 49 -6.19 -0.30 5.28
C ILE A 49 -6.67 -1.23 6.41
N SER A 50 -6.25 -0.98 7.64
CA SER A 50 -6.63 -1.80 8.79
C SER A 50 -8.14 -1.81 9.01
N HIS A 51 -8.80 -0.65 8.87
CA HIS A 51 -10.24 -0.56 9.04
C HIS A 51 -10.97 -1.33 7.92
N LEU A 52 -10.57 -1.15 6.66
CA LEU A 52 -11.18 -1.86 5.53
C LEU A 52 -11.07 -3.39 5.70
N LEU A 53 -9.88 -3.88 6.07
CA LEU A 53 -9.64 -5.30 6.32
C LEU A 53 -10.45 -5.85 7.50
N SER A 54 -10.78 -5.02 8.50
CA SER A 54 -11.62 -5.44 9.62
C SER A 54 -13.09 -5.64 9.26
N LEU A 55 -13.56 -5.05 8.16
CA LEU A 55 -14.96 -5.12 7.72
C LEU A 55 -15.24 -6.33 6.82
N ILE A 56 -14.22 -6.88 6.19
CA ILE A 56 -14.34 -7.97 5.22
C ILE A 56 -13.65 -9.20 5.80
N PRO A 57 -14.35 -10.33 6.02
CA PRO A 57 -13.71 -11.57 6.42
C PRO A 57 -12.69 -11.98 5.35
N TYR A 58 -11.43 -12.14 5.75
CA TYR A 58 -10.37 -12.62 4.88
C TYR A 58 -9.53 -13.65 5.62
N GLU A 59 -8.94 -14.56 4.85
CA GLU A 59 -8.00 -15.56 5.36
C GLU A 59 -6.58 -15.17 4.96
N ASP A 60 -5.62 -15.55 5.79
CA ASP A 60 -4.21 -15.37 5.45
C ASP A 60 -3.82 -16.40 4.39
N LEU A 61 -3.55 -15.92 3.18
CA LEU A 61 -3.09 -16.71 2.04
C LEU A 61 -1.57 -16.79 1.97
N THR A 62 -0.85 -16.29 2.98
CA THR A 62 0.62 -16.35 3.01
C THR A 62 1.04 -17.81 2.91
N PRO A 63 1.78 -18.19 1.85
CA PRO A 63 2.25 -19.56 1.69
C PRO A 63 3.09 -19.95 2.90
N GLU A 64 2.97 -21.20 3.34
CA GLU A 64 3.86 -21.70 4.36
C GLU A 64 5.31 -21.50 3.93
N LYS A 65 6.16 -21.17 4.91
CA LYS A 65 7.58 -20.98 4.67
C LYS A 65 8.16 -22.29 4.15
N ILE A 66 8.50 -22.31 2.86
CA ILE A 66 9.16 -23.45 2.24
C ILE A 66 10.60 -23.48 2.75
N GLU A 67 10.97 -24.55 3.45
CA GLU A 67 12.37 -24.84 3.74
C GLU A 67 13.03 -25.38 2.48
N LEU A 68 13.98 -24.61 1.94
CA LEU A 68 14.77 -25.08 0.81
C LEU A 68 15.62 -26.27 1.28
N PRO A 69 15.61 -27.41 0.57
CA PRO A 69 16.50 -28.50 0.89
C PRO A 69 17.95 -28.02 0.80
N PRO A 70 18.88 -28.64 1.57
CA PRO A 70 20.30 -28.32 1.44
C PRO A 70 20.74 -28.49 -0.01
N ARG A 71 21.64 -27.59 -0.46
CA ARG A 71 22.19 -27.65 -1.82
C ARG A 71 22.73 -29.05 -2.09
N GLN A 72 22.21 -29.70 -3.13
CA GLN A 72 22.73 -30.99 -3.55
C GLN A 72 24.09 -30.76 -4.21
N HIS A 73 25.14 -31.31 -3.61
CA HIS A 73 26.45 -31.38 -4.26
C HIS A 73 26.42 -32.54 -5.26
N GLY A 74 26.19 -32.23 -6.53
CA GLY A 74 26.24 -33.22 -7.60
C GLY A 74 27.64 -33.85 -7.69
N LYS A 75 27.74 -35.18 -7.64
CA LYS A 75 28.99 -35.89 -7.92
C LYS A 75 29.38 -35.65 -9.38
N GLY A 76 30.52 -35.00 -9.61
CA GLY A 76 31.12 -34.82 -10.94
C GLY A 76 30.79 -33.49 -11.66
N TYR A 77 29.99 -32.61 -11.06
CA TYR A 77 29.78 -31.27 -11.62
C TYR A 77 30.82 -30.29 -11.08
N VAL A 78 31.70 -29.80 -11.97
CA VAL A 78 32.64 -28.72 -11.68
C VAL A 78 32.11 -27.46 -12.34
N ARG A 79 31.82 -26.44 -11.54
CA ARG A 79 31.42 -25.13 -12.07
C ARG A 79 32.59 -24.55 -12.87
N PRO A 80 32.38 -23.98 -14.07
CA PRO A 80 33.41 -23.25 -14.79
C PRO A 80 34.01 -22.13 -13.93
N PRO A 81 35.29 -21.80 -14.11
CA PRO A 81 35.94 -20.68 -13.45
C PRO A 81 35.10 -19.40 -13.56
N PHE A 82 35.10 -18.61 -12.49
CA PHE A 82 34.36 -17.34 -12.44
C PHE A 82 34.90 -16.34 -13.48
N SER A 83 36.17 -16.48 -13.87
CA SER A 83 36.85 -15.69 -14.90
C SER A 83 36.26 -15.85 -16.30
N ASP A 84 35.62 -16.99 -16.58
CA ASP A 84 35.14 -17.32 -17.92
C ASP A 84 33.70 -16.84 -18.15
N GLN A 85 33.10 -16.19 -17.15
CA GLN A 85 31.73 -15.69 -17.17
C GLN A 85 31.72 -14.19 -17.44
N THR A 86 30.95 -13.77 -18.45
CA THR A 86 30.69 -12.36 -18.72
C THR A 86 29.55 -11.87 -17.84
N PHE A 87 29.86 -11.05 -16.85
CA PHE A 87 28.86 -10.44 -15.96
C PHE A 87 28.31 -9.14 -16.52
N VAL A 88 27.04 -8.87 -16.24
CA VAL A 88 26.42 -7.56 -16.48
C VAL A 88 27.01 -6.57 -15.47
N PRO A 89 27.36 -5.33 -15.86
CA PRO A 89 27.85 -4.33 -14.91
C PRO A 89 26.84 -4.08 -13.79
N ASP A 90 27.32 -4.08 -12.55
CA ASP A 90 26.52 -3.68 -11.39
C ASP A 90 26.54 -2.15 -11.28
N HIS A 91 25.36 -1.55 -11.04
CA HIS A 91 25.15 -0.10 -11.06
C HIS A 91 24.53 0.41 -9.74
N TYR A 92 24.47 -0.41 -8.70
CA TYR A 92 23.94 -0.02 -7.40
C TYR A 92 25.07 0.04 -6.36
N ASP A 93 25.22 1.20 -5.70
CA ASP A 93 25.96 1.39 -4.45
C ASP A 93 25.02 1.32 -3.24
#